data_AF-A0A420QZ70-F1
#
_entry.id   AF-A0A420QZ70-F1
#
_cell.length_a   1.000
_cell.length_b   1.000
_cell.length_c   1.000
_cell.angle_alpha   90.00
_cell.angle_beta   90.00
_cell.angle_gamma   90.00
#
_symmetry.space_group_name_H-M   'P 1'
#
loop_
_entity.id
_entity.type
_entity.pdbx_description
1 polymer ?
#
loop_
_entity_poly.entity_id
_entity_poly.type
_entity_poly.pdbx_seq_one_letter_code
_entity_poly.pdbx_strand_id
1 'polypeptide(L)'
;MSFLSGPKERIVVLGSGWAGYALAKTISPSQASRILISPRSHFVFTPLIASTAVGTLEFRAAVEPCRKLDLTEFHQAWASDIDFANKTITVEANQRDGVTARSGKDLLKGLEFQVPYDKLVVAVGCYSQTFGVEGVKEHACFLRDATDARTVRLKVLQKFEQASLPSTSAAQRKRLLHFAVVGGGPTGIEYAAELHDLIHEDLAKLYPELMPHVAITIYDIAPKVLPMFDRNLAAYATSIFSRAGIKVKTEHHLQGIRRDDDVLLMRIKEEPEEVAAGVVVWSTGLMQNPLVGKLVGREVEGMGKIAKNCKTGGFAVDSHLRVQVEAQDSNGKQITKTLPDVYAIGDCANIQGESLPATAQVASQQATYLGKRFNAGTSSQGPPTAPFHFRNWGTMAYLGGWRAIHQKGTDELKGRAAWILWRTAYLTKSMSLKNKLMIPFYWLVTWIFGRDISRF
;
A
#
# COMPACT_ATOMS: atom_id res chain seq x y z
N MET A 1 13.36 -6.07 44.53
CA MET A 1 14.75 -6.15 44.01
C MET A 1 14.75 -5.59 42.61
N SER A 2 15.28 -4.37 42.45
CA SER A 2 15.45 -3.70 41.16
C SER A 2 16.73 -4.24 40.52
N PHE A 3 16.61 -5.14 39.55
CA PHE A 3 17.72 -5.42 38.65
C PHE A 3 17.85 -4.20 37.73
N LEU A 4 18.88 -3.40 37.97
CA LEU A 4 19.32 -2.35 37.05
C LEU A 4 19.78 -3.02 35.75
N SER A 5 18.85 -3.30 34.84
CA SER A 5 19.18 -3.68 33.47
C SER A 5 19.93 -2.52 32.83
N GLY A 6 21.14 -2.76 32.31
CA GLY A 6 21.89 -1.77 31.54
C GLY A 6 21.07 -1.20 30.36
N PRO A 7 21.55 -0.12 29.71
CA PRO A 7 20.83 0.49 28.60
C PRO A 7 20.53 -0.54 27.51
N LYS A 8 19.24 -0.68 27.17
CA LYS A 8 18.78 -1.62 26.14
C LYS A 8 19.24 -1.14 24.76
N GLU A 9 19.61 -2.09 23.90
CA GLU A 9 19.95 -1.82 22.50
C GLU A 9 18.80 -1.08 21.79
N ARG A 10 19.12 -0.01 21.07
CA ARG A 10 18.18 0.82 20.32
C ARG A 10 17.96 0.26 18.93
N ILE A 11 16.75 -0.24 18.70
CA ILE A 11 16.31 -0.72 17.40
C ILE A 11 15.37 0.33 16.80
N VAL A 12 15.87 1.02 15.77
CA VAL A 12 15.10 2.02 15.03
C VAL A 12 14.47 1.39 13.80
N VAL A 13 13.15 1.49 13.69
CA VAL A 13 12.37 1.02 12.54
C VAL A 13 11.85 2.22 11.76
N LEU A 14 12.12 2.26 10.46
CA LEU A 14 11.61 3.30 9.56
C LEU A 14 10.35 2.80 8.83
N GLY A 15 9.22 3.47 9.04
CA GLY A 15 7.95 3.21 8.38
C GLY A 15 6.96 2.39 9.22
N SER A 16 5.68 2.80 9.22
CA SER A 16 4.59 2.14 9.94
C SER A 16 3.71 1.25 9.04
N GLY A 17 4.26 0.71 7.94
CA GLY A 17 3.54 -0.18 7.02
C GLY A 17 3.48 -1.64 7.51
N TRP A 18 3.10 -2.55 6.61
CA TRP A 18 3.04 -3.99 6.87
C TRP A 18 4.32 -4.58 7.45
N ALA A 19 5.47 -4.13 6.97
CA ALA A 19 6.77 -4.59 7.47
C ALA A 19 7.11 -3.93 8.82
N GLY A 20 7.19 -2.60 8.86
CA GLY A 20 7.69 -1.89 10.03
C GLY A 20 6.77 -1.93 11.25
N TYR A 21 5.45 -1.78 11.09
CA TYR A 21 4.50 -1.91 12.21
C TYR A 21 4.49 -3.34 12.78
N ALA A 22 4.47 -4.36 11.90
CA ALA A 22 4.50 -5.75 12.34
C ALA A 22 5.81 -6.09 13.06
N LEU A 23 6.94 -5.56 12.60
CA LEU A 23 8.23 -5.75 13.24
C LEU A 23 8.27 -5.09 14.62
N ALA A 24 7.88 -3.81 14.71
CA ALA A 24 7.83 -3.07 15.97
C ALA A 24 6.91 -3.76 17.00
N LYS A 25 5.79 -4.35 16.54
CA LYS A 25 4.89 -5.17 17.36
C LYS A 25 5.52 -6.49 17.81
N THR A 26 6.38 -7.10 17.00
CA THR A 26 6.98 -8.43 17.27
C THR A 26 8.18 -8.35 18.21
N ILE A 27 8.98 -7.28 18.12
CA ILE A 27 10.13 -7.07 19.02
C ILE A 27 9.60 -6.86 20.45
N SER A 28 10.14 -7.59 21.41
CA SER A 28 9.76 -7.50 22.81
C SER A 28 10.29 -6.19 23.44
N PRO A 29 9.45 -5.43 24.16
CA PRO A 29 9.92 -4.26 24.92
C PRO A 29 10.91 -4.63 26.03
N SER A 30 10.98 -5.90 26.45
CA SER A 30 11.99 -6.35 27.42
C SER A 30 13.39 -6.47 26.82
N GLN A 31 13.50 -6.70 25.52
CA GLN A 31 14.77 -7.02 24.82
C GLN A 31 15.46 -5.80 24.23
N ALA A 32 14.71 -4.78 23.81
CA ALA A 32 15.26 -3.62 23.11
C ALA A 32 14.50 -2.33 23.43
N SER A 33 15.18 -1.19 23.28
CA SER A 33 14.54 0.11 23.15
C SER A 33 14.01 0.25 21.73
N ARG A 34 12.68 0.30 21.58
CA ARG A 34 12.00 0.26 20.27
C ARG A 34 11.61 1.67 19.85
N ILE A 35 12.19 2.14 18.77
CA ILE A 35 11.94 3.47 18.22
C ILE A 35 11.34 3.32 16.82
N LEU A 36 10.18 3.93 16.59
CA LEU A 36 9.51 3.91 15.28
C LEU A 36 9.43 5.32 14.71
N ILE A 37 10.00 5.52 13.52
CA ILE A 37 9.92 6.79 12.78
C ILE A 37 9.02 6.56 11.57
N SER A 38 7.93 7.30 11.48
CA SER A 38 7.02 7.22 10.34
C SER A 38 6.30 8.54 10.15
N PRO A 39 6.08 9.02 8.92
CA PRO A 39 5.28 10.22 8.69
C PRO A 39 3.81 10.03 9.07
N ARG A 40 3.36 8.78 9.23
CA ARG A 40 2.01 8.44 9.72
C ARG A 40 2.06 7.91 11.15
N SER A 41 1.08 8.33 11.94
CA SER A 41 0.80 7.85 13.29
C SER A 41 0.07 6.52 13.37
N HIS A 42 -0.17 5.86 12.23
CA HIS A 42 -0.93 4.61 12.16
C HIS A 42 -0.38 3.66 11.09
N PHE A 43 -0.71 2.39 11.26
CA PHE A 43 -0.66 1.34 10.25
C PHE A 43 -1.95 1.31 9.44
N VAL A 44 -1.85 0.93 8.17
CA VAL A 44 -2.98 0.74 7.25
C VAL A 44 -3.03 -0.72 6.81
N PHE A 45 -4.15 -1.38 7.06
CA PHE A 45 -4.47 -2.70 6.55
C PHE A 45 -4.91 -2.58 5.08
N THR A 46 -3.93 -2.42 4.20
CA THR A 46 -4.13 -2.06 2.78
C THR A 46 -5.14 -2.92 2.01
N PRO A 47 -5.33 -4.23 2.28
CA PRO A 47 -6.32 -5.03 1.55
C PRO A 47 -7.79 -4.65 1.80
N LEU A 48 -8.08 -3.87 2.85
CA LEU A 48 -9.46 -3.42 3.13
C LEU A 48 -9.71 -1.98 2.67
N ILE A 49 -8.72 -1.32 2.06
CA ILE A 49 -8.83 0.09 1.66
C ILE A 49 -9.90 0.30 0.59
N ALA A 50 -10.04 -0.63 -0.36
CA ALA A 50 -11.10 -0.61 -1.37
C ALA A 50 -12.50 -0.59 -0.71
N SER A 51 -12.74 -1.49 0.25
CA SER A 51 -13.98 -1.53 1.03
C SER A 51 -14.23 -0.25 1.84
N THR A 52 -13.18 0.37 2.39
CA THR A 52 -13.34 1.64 3.11
C THR A 52 -13.61 2.84 2.21
N ALA A 53 -13.14 2.80 0.95
CA ALA A 53 -13.37 3.87 -0.02
C ALA A 53 -14.83 4.00 -0.46
N VAL A 54 -15.66 3.00 -0.16
CA VAL A 54 -17.09 2.99 -0.49
C VAL A 54 -18.00 2.89 0.74
N GLY A 55 -17.43 2.73 1.94
CA GLY A 55 -18.22 2.59 3.18
C GLY A 55 -18.71 1.17 3.48
N THR A 56 -18.23 0.15 2.75
CA THR A 56 -18.45 -1.26 3.14
C THR A 56 -17.84 -1.55 4.52
N LEU A 57 -16.72 -0.90 4.81
CA LEU A 57 -16.06 -0.87 6.11
C LEU A 57 -15.75 0.57 6.50
N GLU A 58 -15.72 0.86 7.79
CA GLU A 58 -15.25 2.15 8.29
C GLU A 58 -13.73 2.27 8.23
N PHE A 59 -13.21 3.48 7.98
CA PHE A 59 -11.76 3.74 7.92
C PHE A 59 -11.03 3.24 9.17
N ARG A 60 -11.68 3.37 10.34
CA ARG A 60 -11.16 2.95 11.65
C ARG A 60 -10.97 1.44 11.80
N ALA A 61 -11.62 0.64 10.94
CA ALA A 61 -11.48 -0.81 10.87
C ALA A 61 -10.29 -1.25 9.98
N ALA A 62 -9.73 -0.33 9.20
CA ALA A 62 -8.56 -0.57 8.35
C ALA A 62 -7.28 0.07 8.90
N VAL A 63 -7.30 0.70 10.08
CA VAL A 63 -6.11 1.35 10.67
C VAL A 63 -5.82 0.91 12.09
N GLU A 64 -4.54 0.98 12.47
CA GLU A 64 -4.06 0.76 13.85
C GLU A 64 -3.09 1.84 14.30
N PRO A 65 -3.31 2.51 15.46
CA PRO A 65 -2.40 3.55 15.93
C PRO A 65 -1.03 2.99 16.34
N CYS A 66 0.06 3.62 15.89
CA CYS A 66 1.43 3.26 16.28
C CYS A 66 1.67 3.40 17.78
N ARG A 67 1.02 4.39 18.41
CA ARG A 67 1.15 4.67 19.86
C ARG A 67 0.59 3.55 20.76
N LYS A 68 -0.09 2.53 20.21
CA LYS A 68 -0.53 1.34 20.96
C LYS A 68 0.54 0.26 21.10
N LEU A 69 1.72 0.43 20.50
CA LEU A 69 2.76 -0.60 20.46
C LEU A 69 3.72 -0.61 21.67
N ASP A 70 3.45 0.14 22.74
CA ASP A 70 4.34 0.31 23.91
C ASP A 70 5.79 0.65 23.52
N LEU A 71 5.94 1.51 22.51
CA LEU A 71 7.24 1.94 21.98
C LEU A 71 7.98 2.78 23.02
N THR A 72 9.33 2.70 23.03
CA THR A 72 10.12 3.67 23.80
C THR A 72 9.89 5.06 23.24
N GLU A 73 9.97 5.19 21.91
CA GLU A 73 9.76 6.44 21.21
C GLU A 73 9.00 6.22 19.90
N PHE A 74 8.13 7.17 19.57
CA PHE A 74 7.49 7.26 18.26
C PHE A 74 7.64 8.68 17.73
N HIS A 75 8.28 8.83 16.57
CA HIS A 75 8.43 10.09 15.88
C HIS A 75 7.53 10.12 14.66
N GLN A 76 6.53 11.01 14.67
CA GLN A 76 5.74 11.30 13.48
C GLN A 76 6.57 12.18 12.54
N ALA A 77 7.36 11.56 11.68
CA ALA A 77 8.42 12.23 10.93
C ALA A 77 8.91 11.42 9.73
N TRP A 78 9.54 12.12 8.79
CA TRP A 78 10.22 11.54 7.63
C TRP A 78 11.69 11.27 7.98
N ALA A 79 12.21 10.09 7.63
CA ALA A 79 13.66 9.92 7.54
C ALA A 79 14.14 10.54 6.21
N SER A 80 15.03 11.53 6.29
CA SER A 80 15.55 12.27 5.13
C SER A 80 16.96 11.84 4.72
N ASP A 81 17.73 11.30 5.67
CA ASP A 81 19.05 10.74 5.42
C ASP A 81 19.46 9.73 6.50
N ILE A 82 20.48 8.93 6.20
CA ILE A 82 21.08 7.97 7.13
C ILE A 82 22.59 8.07 7.03
N ASP A 83 23.24 8.33 8.16
CA ASP A 83 24.69 8.23 8.32
C ASP A 83 25.02 6.87 8.93
N PHE A 84 25.49 5.96 8.07
CA PHE A 84 25.83 4.60 8.45
C PHE A 84 27.13 4.49 9.26
N ALA A 85 28.04 5.45 9.11
CA ALA A 85 29.32 5.46 9.82
C ALA A 85 29.11 5.89 11.28
N ASN A 86 28.35 6.97 11.49
CA ASN A 86 28.04 7.48 12.82
C ASN A 86 26.79 6.84 13.45
N LYS A 87 26.11 5.93 12.74
CA LYS A 87 24.86 5.28 13.14
C LYS A 87 23.78 6.27 13.59
N THR A 88 23.51 7.28 12.76
CA THR A 88 22.48 8.29 13.00
C THR A 88 21.54 8.45 11.80
N ILE A 89 20.31 8.87 12.09
CA ILE A 89 19.26 9.11 11.08
C ILE A 89 18.86 10.57 11.17
N THR A 90 18.94 11.29 10.05
CA THR A 90 18.37 12.63 9.93
C THR A 90 16.87 12.49 9.75
N VAL A 91 16.12 13.11 10.66
CA VAL A 91 14.66 13.01 10.75
C VAL A 91 14.04 14.39 10.63
N GLU A 92 13.06 14.54 9.75
CA GLU A 92 12.29 15.77 9.57
C GLU A 92 10.88 15.59 10.12
N ALA A 93 10.52 16.38 11.13
CA ALA A 93 9.22 16.30 11.78
C ALA A 93 8.04 16.46 10.79
N ASN A 94 7.02 15.61 10.92
CA ASN A 94 5.80 15.71 10.14
C ASN A 94 4.62 16.10 11.02
N GLN A 95 4.33 17.40 11.10
CA GLN A 95 3.17 17.92 11.82
C GLN A 95 1.88 17.97 10.97
N ARG A 96 1.91 17.48 9.73
CA ARG A 96 0.76 17.50 8.81
C ARG A 96 0.13 16.10 8.68
N ASP A 97 -1.19 16.09 8.49
CA ASP A 97 -1.95 14.86 8.22
C ASP A 97 -1.73 14.42 6.76
N GLY A 98 -1.31 13.16 6.56
CA GLY A 98 -1.21 12.50 5.25
C GLY A 98 0.22 12.37 4.69
N VAL A 99 0.52 11.20 4.10
CA VAL A 99 1.80 10.87 3.41
C VAL A 99 1.90 11.59 2.06
N THR A 100 0.76 11.94 1.49
CA THR A 100 0.62 12.63 0.20
C THR A 100 0.81 14.15 0.31
N ALA A 101 0.91 14.71 1.51
CA ALA A 101 1.00 16.15 1.78
C ALA A 101 2.26 16.86 1.24
N ARG A 102 3.20 16.15 0.60
CA ARG A 102 4.37 16.74 -0.10
C ARG A 102 4.13 17.08 -1.58
N SER A 103 2.93 16.91 -2.11
CA SER A 103 2.60 17.32 -3.49
C SER A 103 2.12 18.78 -3.62
N GLY A 104 2.02 19.54 -2.52
CA GLY A 104 1.57 20.94 -2.53
C GLY A 104 2.71 21.97 -2.61
N LYS A 105 2.40 23.18 -3.12
CA LYS A 105 3.33 24.31 -3.30
C LYS A 105 3.88 24.92 -1.99
N ASP A 106 3.25 24.70 -0.84
CA ASP A 106 3.71 25.20 0.46
C ASP A 106 4.47 24.14 1.27
N LEU A 107 5.74 23.94 0.93
CA LEU A 107 6.67 23.05 1.62
C LEU A 107 7.45 23.80 2.71
N LEU A 108 6.78 24.22 3.79
CA LEU A 108 7.51 24.55 5.01
C LEU A 108 8.13 23.25 5.52
N LYS A 109 9.46 23.15 5.43
CA LYS A 109 10.23 22.02 5.91
C LYS A 109 10.02 21.87 7.42
N GLY A 110 9.80 20.64 7.89
CA GLY A 110 9.72 20.36 9.31
C GLY A 110 11.06 20.61 10.02
N LEU A 111 11.02 20.74 11.35
CA LEU A 111 12.24 20.77 12.16
C LEU A 111 13.02 19.47 11.95
N GLU A 112 14.32 19.59 11.69
CA GLU A 112 15.22 18.44 11.57
C GLU A 112 15.91 18.14 12.91
N PHE A 113 16.04 16.86 13.21
CA PHE A 113 16.78 16.34 14.37
C PHE A 113 17.41 14.99 14.04
N GLN A 114 18.38 14.57 14.85
CA GLN A 114 19.11 13.33 14.67
C GLN A 114 18.60 12.24 15.62
N VAL A 115 18.41 11.03 15.12
CA VAL A 115 18.07 9.85 15.92
C VAL A 115 19.19 8.81 15.80
N PRO A 116 19.97 8.57 16.86
CA PRO A 116 20.98 7.53 16.87
C PRO A 116 20.36 6.12 16.97
N TYR A 117 21.04 5.13 16.39
CA TYR A 117 20.59 3.72 16.42
C TYR A 117 21.74 2.77 16.75
N ASP A 118 21.39 1.61 17.33
CA ASP A 118 22.34 0.49 17.45
C ASP A 118 22.07 -0.52 16.33
N LYS A 119 20.78 -0.76 16.03
CA LYS A 119 20.27 -1.44 14.83
C LYS A 119 19.22 -0.61 14.10
N LEU A 120 19.26 -0.67 12.77
CA LEU A 120 18.35 0.03 11.88
C LEU A 120 17.60 -0.97 10.99
N VAL A 121 16.28 -0.81 10.90
CA VAL A 121 15.46 -1.51 9.92
C VAL A 121 14.72 -0.53 9.03
N VAL A 122 15.07 -0.56 7.74
CA VAL A 122 14.42 0.24 6.70
C VAL A 122 13.19 -0.52 6.18
N ALA A 123 11.99 -0.04 6.52
CA ALA A 123 10.71 -0.66 6.16
C ALA A 123 9.74 0.38 5.54
N VAL A 124 10.30 1.32 4.77
CA VAL A 124 9.61 2.51 4.26
C VAL A 124 8.72 2.25 3.04
N GLY A 125 8.69 1.01 2.56
CA GLY A 125 7.84 0.56 1.46
C GLY A 125 8.15 1.27 0.14
N CYS A 126 7.11 1.47 -0.68
CA CYS A 126 7.17 2.05 -2.01
C CYS A 126 6.10 3.14 -2.21
N TYR A 127 6.24 3.92 -3.28
CA TYR A 127 5.27 4.93 -3.71
C TYR A 127 4.51 4.51 -4.97
N SER A 128 3.39 5.17 -5.25
CA SER A 128 2.70 5.02 -6.53
C SER A 128 3.51 5.68 -7.65
N GLN A 129 3.75 4.94 -8.73
CA GLN A 129 4.42 5.47 -9.91
C GLN A 129 3.40 6.14 -10.84
N THR A 130 3.70 7.36 -11.28
CA THR A 130 2.86 8.08 -12.26
C THR A 130 3.39 7.97 -13.69
N PHE A 131 4.55 7.34 -13.89
CA PHE A 131 5.21 7.15 -15.20
C PHE A 131 5.44 8.45 -15.99
N GLY A 132 5.48 9.59 -15.30
CA GLY A 132 5.59 10.91 -15.95
C GLY A 132 4.32 11.35 -16.68
N VAL A 133 3.19 10.64 -16.52
CA VAL A 133 1.90 11.03 -17.10
C VAL A 133 1.44 12.33 -16.44
N GLU A 134 1.25 13.34 -17.29
CA GLU A 134 0.87 14.70 -16.91
C GLU A 134 -0.44 14.73 -16.13
N GLY A 135 -0.51 15.52 -15.06
CA GLY A 135 -1.74 15.75 -14.28
C GLY A 135 -2.18 14.62 -13.37
N VAL A 136 -1.51 13.45 -13.39
CA VAL A 136 -1.86 12.32 -12.51
C VAL A 136 -1.68 12.69 -11.03
N LYS A 137 -0.59 13.37 -10.67
CA LYS A 137 -0.34 13.75 -9.26
C LYS A 137 -1.31 14.83 -8.79
N GLU A 138 -1.75 15.68 -9.70
CA GLU A 138 -2.54 16.87 -9.45
C GLU A 138 -4.04 16.57 -9.41
N HIS A 139 -4.50 15.59 -10.18
CA HIS A 139 -5.94 15.38 -10.44
C HIS A 139 -6.46 14.00 -10.05
N ALA A 140 -5.67 12.94 -10.23
CA ALA A 140 -6.11 11.58 -9.90
C ALA A 140 -6.14 11.34 -8.39
N CYS A 141 -6.98 10.40 -7.97
CA CYS A 141 -7.00 9.92 -6.59
C CYS A 141 -6.16 8.65 -6.51
N PHE A 142 -5.15 8.63 -5.65
CA PHE A 142 -4.51 7.36 -5.30
C PHE A 142 -5.40 6.57 -4.34
N LEU A 143 -5.03 5.31 -4.06
CA LEU A 143 -5.75 4.44 -3.13
C LEU A 143 -4.76 3.61 -2.30
N ARG A 144 -3.98 4.29 -1.43
CA ARG A 144 -2.91 3.69 -0.63
C ARG A 144 -3.12 3.84 0.88
N ASP A 145 -3.84 4.88 1.28
CA ASP A 145 -4.09 5.26 2.66
C ASP A 145 -5.60 5.38 2.98
N ALA A 146 -5.96 5.43 4.27
CA ALA A 146 -7.33 5.71 4.68
C ALA A 146 -7.80 7.11 4.27
N THR A 147 -6.87 8.09 4.24
CA THR A 147 -7.14 9.46 3.78
C THR A 147 -7.46 9.50 2.29
N ASP A 148 -6.76 8.67 1.50
CA ASP A 148 -7.04 8.50 0.08
C ASP A 148 -8.44 7.91 -0.12
N ALA A 149 -8.77 6.84 0.60
CA ALA A 149 -10.08 6.20 0.56
C ALA A 149 -11.22 7.17 0.91
N ARG A 150 -11.02 8.02 1.93
CA ARG A 150 -11.98 9.08 2.28
C ARG A 150 -12.15 10.09 1.16
N THR A 151 -11.04 10.53 0.56
CA THR A 151 -11.06 11.48 -0.57
C THR A 151 -11.84 10.92 -1.76
N VAL A 152 -11.61 9.64 -2.09
CA VAL A 152 -12.32 8.93 -3.15
C VAL A 152 -13.81 8.86 -2.85
N ARG A 153 -14.20 8.42 -1.65
CA ARG A 153 -15.61 8.33 -1.21
C ARG A 153 -16.33 9.68 -1.35
N LEU A 154 -15.73 10.74 -0.82
CA LEU A 154 -16.29 12.08 -0.86
C LEU A 154 -16.46 12.60 -2.29
N LYS A 155 -15.47 12.37 -3.17
CA LYS A 155 -15.56 12.76 -4.58
C LYS A 155 -16.66 11.99 -5.30
N VAL A 156 -16.78 10.68 -5.10
CA VAL A 156 -17.85 9.88 -5.71
C VAL A 156 -19.22 10.40 -5.29
N LEU A 157 -19.47 10.54 -3.99
CA LEU A 157 -20.75 11.04 -3.47
C LEU A 157 -21.04 12.48 -3.96
N GLN A 158 -20.01 13.33 -4.04
CA GLN A 158 -20.15 14.68 -4.60
C GLN A 158 -20.60 14.66 -6.05
N LYS A 159 -20.14 13.71 -6.89
CA LYS A 159 -20.57 13.62 -8.29
C LYS A 159 -22.04 13.25 -8.43
N PHE A 160 -22.57 12.42 -7.53
CA PHE A 160 -24.00 12.12 -7.49
C PHE A 160 -24.82 13.36 -7.13
N GLU A 161 -24.41 14.11 -6.11
CA GLU A 161 -25.07 15.36 -5.73
C GLU A 161 -25.07 16.38 -6.88
N GLN A 162 -23.92 16.61 -7.52
CA GLN A 162 -23.80 17.50 -8.69
C GLN A 162 -24.68 17.03 -9.85
N ALA A 163 -24.72 15.73 -10.12
CA ALA A 163 -25.53 15.17 -11.20
C ALA A 163 -27.03 15.23 -10.92
N SER A 164 -27.44 15.23 -9.65
CA SER A 164 -28.85 15.31 -9.23
C SER A 164 -29.46 16.70 -9.37
N LEU A 165 -28.63 17.75 -9.49
CA LEU A 165 -29.12 19.12 -9.59
C LEU A 165 -30.00 19.32 -10.85
N PRO A 166 -31.13 20.05 -10.74
CA PRO A 166 -31.98 20.36 -11.88
C PRO A 166 -31.27 21.11 -13.02
N SER A 167 -30.21 21.86 -12.69
CA SER A 167 -29.37 22.59 -13.64
C SER A 167 -28.43 21.71 -14.46
N THR A 168 -28.29 20.43 -14.11
CA THR A 168 -27.30 19.53 -14.74
C THR A 168 -27.91 18.79 -15.93
N SER A 169 -27.40 19.08 -17.13
CA SER A 169 -27.84 18.46 -18.38
C SER A 169 -27.50 16.97 -18.45
N ALA A 170 -28.24 16.21 -19.28
CA ALA A 170 -28.00 14.77 -19.47
C ALA A 170 -26.57 14.46 -19.97
N ALA A 171 -26.01 15.32 -20.82
CA ALA A 171 -24.62 15.18 -21.27
C ALA A 171 -23.63 15.36 -20.10
N GLN A 172 -23.88 16.35 -19.23
CA GLN A 172 -23.05 16.59 -18.07
C GLN A 172 -23.18 15.48 -17.02
N ARG A 173 -24.37 14.92 -16.81
CA ARG A 173 -24.59 13.76 -15.93
C ARG A 173 -23.71 12.57 -16.33
N LYS A 174 -23.64 12.24 -17.64
CA LYS A 174 -22.76 11.15 -18.13
C LYS A 174 -21.29 11.41 -17.84
N ARG A 175 -20.84 12.67 -17.98
CA ARG A 175 -19.44 13.06 -17.72
C ARG A 175 -19.11 13.00 -16.21
N LEU A 176 -20.01 13.49 -15.36
CA LEU A 176 -19.87 13.47 -13.89
C LEU A 176 -19.92 12.05 -13.32
N LEU A 177 -20.75 11.18 -13.88
CA LEU A 177 -20.99 9.83 -13.37
C LEU A 177 -20.19 8.74 -14.10
N HIS A 178 -19.19 9.13 -14.88
CA HIS A 178 -18.16 8.20 -15.34
C HIS A 178 -17.02 8.14 -14.32
N PHE A 179 -16.77 6.95 -13.79
CA PHE A 179 -15.71 6.65 -12.83
C PHE A 179 -14.64 5.80 -13.50
N ALA A 180 -13.44 6.37 -13.64
CA ALA A 180 -12.32 5.70 -14.28
C ALA A 180 -11.35 5.13 -13.24
N VAL A 181 -10.93 3.87 -13.41
CA VAL A 181 -9.95 3.20 -12.57
C VAL A 181 -8.75 2.81 -13.43
N VAL A 182 -7.57 3.32 -13.10
CA VAL A 182 -6.34 3.09 -13.85
C VAL A 182 -5.51 2.05 -13.11
N GLY A 183 -5.40 0.86 -13.69
CA GLY A 183 -4.73 -0.31 -13.14
C GLY A 183 -5.71 -1.45 -12.83
N GLY A 184 -5.62 -2.53 -13.60
CA GLY A 184 -6.33 -3.80 -13.45
C GLY A 184 -5.64 -4.79 -12.52
N GLY A 185 -4.78 -4.32 -11.60
CA GLY A 185 -4.31 -5.13 -10.48
C GLY A 185 -5.39 -5.33 -9.41
N PRO A 186 -5.13 -6.13 -8.36
CA PRO A 186 -6.11 -6.43 -7.31
C PRO A 186 -6.75 -5.18 -6.71
N THR A 187 -5.97 -4.14 -6.38
CA THR A 187 -6.51 -2.89 -5.80
C THR A 187 -7.55 -2.22 -6.69
N GLY A 188 -7.28 -2.09 -8.00
CA GLY A 188 -8.21 -1.42 -8.91
C GLY A 188 -9.44 -2.27 -9.22
N ILE A 189 -9.26 -3.59 -9.34
CA ILE A 189 -10.35 -4.55 -9.54
C ILE A 189 -11.28 -4.57 -8.33
N GLU A 190 -10.72 -4.71 -7.12
CA GLU A 190 -11.51 -4.73 -5.88
C GLU A 190 -12.23 -3.40 -5.66
N TYR A 191 -11.57 -2.27 -5.94
CA TYR A 191 -12.21 -0.96 -5.86
C TYR A 191 -13.34 -0.77 -6.87
N ALA A 192 -13.14 -1.16 -8.14
CA ALA A 192 -14.18 -1.04 -9.17
C ALA A 192 -15.41 -1.90 -8.82
N ALA A 193 -15.17 -3.09 -8.26
CA ALA A 193 -16.24 -3.97 -7.79
C ALA A 193 -17.00 -3.41 -6.57
N GLU A 194 -16.27 -2.92 -5.56
CA GLU A 194 -16.85 -2.28 -4.37
C GLU A 194 -17.64 -1.00 -4.75
N LEU A 195 -17.14 -0.22 -5.71
CA LEU A 195 -17.83 0.96 -6.24
C LEU A 195 -19.12 0.58 -6.96
N HIS A 196 -19.08 -0.46 -7.78
CA HIS A 196 -20.27 -1.00 -8.43
C HIS A 196 -21.32 -1.41 -7.40
N ASP A 197 -20.90 -2.12 -6.34
CA ASP A 197 -21.80 -2.58 -5.28
C ASP A 197 -22.43 -1.38 -4.54
N LEU A 198 -21.64 -0.37 -4.13
CA LEU A 198 -22.18 0.86 -3.54
C LEU A 198 -23.22 1.53 -4.45
N ILE A 199 -22.92 1.66 -5.74
CA ILE A 199 -23.82 2.34 -6.67
C ILE A 199 -25.14 1.58 -6.82
N HIS A 200 -25.10 0.26 -7.03
CA HIS A 200 -26.29 -0.51 -7.33
C HIS A 200 -27.09 -0.93 -6.09
N GLU A 201 -26.42 -1.14 -4.95
CA GLU A 201 -27.08 -1.56 -3.71
C GLU A 201 -27.61 -0.38 -2.90
N ASP A 202 -26.93 0.77 -2.94
CA ASP A 202 -27.27 1.93 -2.10
C ASP A 202 -27.71 3.13 -2.95
N LEU A 203 -26.85 3.64 -3.83
CA LEU A 203 -27.13 4.91 -4.55
C LEU A 203 -28.26 4.80 -5.56
N ALA A 204 -28.51 3.63 -6.15
CA ALA A 204 -29.61 3.40 -7.08
C ALA A 204 -31.00 3.61 -6.43
N LYS A 205 -31.10 3.38 -5.12
CA LYS A 205 -32.34 3.62 -4.35
C LYS A 205 -32.60 5.11 -4.14
N LEU A 206 -31.53 5.90 -4.08
CA LEU A 206 -31.58 7.34 -3.80
C LEU A 206 -31.64 8.18 -5.08
N TYR A 207 -30.98 7.71 -6.13
CA TYR A 207 -30.82 8.41 -7.40
C TYR A 207 -31.24 7.53 -8.60
N PRO A 208 -32.48 7.00 -8.63
CA PRO A 208 -32.90 6.06 -9.67
C PRO A 208 -32.79 6.66 -11.08
N GLU A 209 -33.07 7.95 -11.23
CA GLU A 209 -32.98 8.68 -12.51
C GLU A 209 -31.55 8.85 -13.03
N LEU A 210 -30.53 8.74 -12.16
CA LEU A 210 -29.13 8.91 -12.54
C LEU A 210 -28.48 7.61 -13.03
N MET A 211 -29.07 6.45 -12.71
CA MET A 211 -28.50 5.14 -13.04
C MET A 211 -28.18 4.94 -14.53
N PRO A 212 -29.03 5.38 -15.49
CA PRO A 212 -28.71 5.27 -16.92
C PRO A 212 -27.47 6.07 -17.37
N HIS A 213 -26.97 6.99 -16.53
CA HIS A 213 -25.82 7.83 -16.82
C HIS A 213 -24.51 7.35 -16.17
N VAL A 214 -24.58 6.37 -15.26
CA VAL A 214 -23.39 5.85 -14.57
C VAL A 214 -22.57 4.97 -15.50
N ALA A 215 -21.25 5.14 -15.46
CA ALA A 215 -20.31 4.24 -16.09
C ALA A 215 -19.10 3.99 -15.19
N ILE A 216 -18.61 2.75 -15.15
CA ILE A 216 -17.33 2.40 -14.52
C ILE A 216 -16.44 1.78 -15.59
N THR A 217 -15.24 2.35 -15.79
CA THR A 217 -14.27 1.84 -16.75
C THR A 217 -12.92 1.61 -16.09
N ILE A 218 -12.37 0.41 -16.27
CA ILE A 218 -11.03 0.03 -15.84
C ILE A 218 -10.10 0.11 -17.05
N TYR A 219 -9.05 0.91 -16.95
CA TYR A 219 -8.00 1.03 -17.94
C TYR A 219 -6.73 0.34 -17.44
N ASP A 220 -6.12 -0.53 -18.24
CA ASP A 220 -4.81 -1.10 -17.95
C ASP A 220 -3.97 -1.10 -19.23
N ILE A 221 -2.66 -0.88 -19.08
CA ILE A 221 -1.68 -0.97 -20.16
C ILE A 221 -1.37 -2.43 -20.51
N ALA A 222 -1.50 -3.34 -19.54
CA ALA A 222 -1.25 -4.76 -19.74
C ALA A 222 -2.35 -5.40 -20.60
N PRO A 223 -2.02 -6.48 -21.34
CA PRO A 223 -2.99 -7.22 -22.16
C PRO A 223 -4.02 -7.99 -21.33
N LYS A 224 -3.80 -8.13 -20.01
CA LYS A 224 -4.76 -8.76 -19.10
C LYS A 224 -4.79 -8.05 -17.74
N VAL A 225 -5.98 -8.01 -17.15
CA VAL A 225 -6.16 -7.68 -15.73
C VAL A 225 -5.72 -8.84 -14.85
N LEU A 226 -5.47 -8.56 -13.57
CA LEU A 226 -5.10 -9.54 -12.55
C LEU A 226 -3.95 -10.45 -13.01
N PRO A 227 -2.81 -9.88 -13.47
CA PRO A 227 -1.81 -10.66 -14.20
C PRO A 227 -1.14 -11.76 -13.38
N MET A 228 -1.23 -11.67 -12.04
CA MET A 228 -0.75 -12.70 -11.10
C MET A 228 -1.64 -13.94 -11.02
N PHE A 229 -2.86 -13.87 -11.56
CA PHE A 229 -3.75 -15.02 -11.67
C PHE A 229 -3.59 -15.70 -13.03
N ASP A 230 -3.96 -16.98 -13.06
CA ASP A 230 -4.05 -17.76 -14.27
C ASP A 230 -5.07 -17.16 -15.26
N ARG A 231 -5.06 -17.65 -16.51
CA ARG A 231 -5.90 -17.10 -17.56
C ARG A 231 -7.39 -17.33 -17.29
N ASN A 232 -7.76 -18.44 -16.66
CA ASN A 232 -9.15 -18.80 -16.43
C ASN A 232 -9.78 -17.95 -15.33
N LEU A 233 -9.07 -17.68 -14.22
CA LEU A 233 -9.56 -16.80 -13.17
C LEU A 233 -9.63 -15.34 -13.63
N ALA A 234 -8.67 -14.88 -14.42
CA ALA A 234 -8.73 -13.56 -15.03
C ALA A 234 -9.94 -13.43 -15.98
N ALA A 235 -10.17 -14.43 -16.85
CA ALA A 235 -11.35 -14.44 -17.73
C ALA A 235 -12.67 -14.50 -16.95
N TYR A 236 -12.72 -15.27 -15.86
CA TYR A 236 -13.86 -15.31 -14.95
C TYR A 236 -14.17 -13.94 -14.35
N ALA A 237 -13.15 -13.23 -13.86
CA ALA A 237 -13.28 -11.87 -13.35
C ALA A 237 -13.83 -10.89 -14.41
N THR A 238 -13.25 -10.89 -15.62
CA THR A 238 -13.72 -10.05 -16.72
C THR A 238 -15.17 -10.35 -17.10
N SER A 239 -15.59 -11.63 -17.06
CA SER A 239 -16.97 -12.02 -17.35
C SER A 239 -17.98 -11.49 -16.32
N ILE A 240 -17.59 -11.43 -15.04
CA ILE A 240 -18.42 -10.84 -13.99
C ILE A 240 -18.58 -9.33 -14.24
N PHE A 241 -17.47 -8.65 -14.55
CA PHE A 241 -17.47 -7.21 -14.77
C PHE A 241 -18.28 -6.81 -16.00
N SER A 242 -18.15 -7.56 -17.10
CA SER A 242 -18.95 -7.36 -18.29
C SER A 242 -20.46 -7.49 -18.00
N ARG A 243 -20.88 -8.50 -17.23
CA ARG A 243 -22.29 -8.67 -16.81
C ARG A 243 -22.78 -7.56 -15.87
N ALA A 244 -21.88 -6.97 -15.10
CA ALA A 244 -22.12 -5.85 -14.19
C ALA A 244 -22.07 -4.48 -14.90
N GLY A 245 -21.85 -4.44 -16.22
CA GLY A 245 -21.72 -3.19 -16.98
C GLY A 245 -20.40 -2.44 -16.73
N ILE A 246 -19.45 -3.04 -16.01
CA ILE A 246 -18.11 -2.49 -15.79
C ILE A 246 -17.27 -2.79 -17.03
N LYS A 247 -16.79 -1.74 -17.70
CA LYS A 247 -15.96 -1.86 -18.90
C LYS A 247 -14.50 -2.11 -18.49
N VAL A 248 -13.87 -3.10 -19.10
CA VAL A 248 -12.43 -3.39 -18.91
C VAL A 248 -11.72 -3.14 -20.24
N LYS A 249 -10.84 -2.14 -20.26
CA LYS A 249 -10.07 -1.68 -21.41
C LYS A 249 -8.58 -1.92 -21.15
N THR A 250 -8.11 -3.11 -21.55
CA THR A 250 -6.68 -3.48 -21.55
C THR A 250 -5.95 -2.85 -22.73
N GLU A 251 -4.62 -2.79 -22.66
CA GLU A 251 -3.77 -2.15 -23.68
C GLU A 251 -4.12 -0.66 -23.93
N HIS A 252 -4.64 0.03 -22.91
CA HIS A 252 -4.97 1.45 -22.98
C HIS A 252 -3.96 2.29 -22.20
N HIS A 253 -3.33 3.24 -22.87
CA HIS A 253 -2.22 4.04 -22.38
C HIS A 253 -2.66 5.47 -22.07
N LEU A 254 -2.85 5.77 -20.78
CA LEU A 254 -3.11 7.13 -20.33
C LEU A 254 -1.86 8.01 -20.56
N GLN A 255 -2.06 9.18 -21.19
CA GLN A 255 -1.00 10.13 -21.53
C GLN A 255 -1.13 11.47 -20.80
N GLY A 256 -2.29 11.76 -20.23
CA GLY A 256 -2.49 12.96 -19.43
C GLY A 256 -3.87 13.01 -18.80
N ILE A 257 -3.99 13.76 -17.73
CA ILE A 257 -5.26 14.13 -17.10
C ILE A 257 -5.25 15.64 -16.96
N ARG A 258 -6.33 16.32 -17.35
CA ARG A 258 -6.51 17.74 -17.05
C ARG A 258 -7.89 17.99 -16.47
N ARG A 259 -8.03 19.06 -15.71
CA ARG A 259 -9.33 19.49 -15.19
C ARG A 259 -10.10 20.29 -16.25
N ASP A 260 -11.40 20.04 -16.34
CA ASP A 260 -12.36 20.76 -17.16
C ASP A 260 -13.61 20.99 -16.30
N ASP A 261 -13.70 22.18 -15.69
CA ASP A 261 -14.69 22.53 -14.67
C ASP A 261 -14.78 21.51 -13.51
N ASP A 262 -15.90 20.78 -13.48
CA ASP A 262 -16.24 19.76 -12.48
C ASP A 262 -15.85 18.34 -12.90
N VAL A 263 -15.26 18.14 -14.08
CA VAL A 263 -14.82 16.82 -14.56
C VAL A 263 -13.33 16.81 -14.87
N LEU A 264 -12.82 15.60 -15.06
CA LEU A 264 -11.46 15.34 -15.53
C LEU A 264 -11.53 14.84 -16.96
N LEU A 265 -10.66 15.36 -17.82
CA LEU A 265 -10.49 14.88 -19.18
C LEU A 265 -9.21 14.05 -19.25
N MET A 266 -9.35 12.79 -19.66
CA MET A 266 -8.26 11.85 -19.80
C MET A 266 -7.86 11.73 -21.27
N ARG A 267 -6.60 12.02 -21.57
CA ARG A 267 -6.00 11.75 -22.87
C ARG A 267 -5.48 10.31 -22.87
N ILE A 268 -6.07 9.45 -23.69
CA ILE A 268 -5.75 8.02 -23.80
C ILE A 268 -5.35 7.75 -25.25
N LYS A 269 -4.20 7.12 -25.47
CA LYS A 269 -3.63 6.92 -26.81
C LYS A 269 -4.59 6.21 -27.78
N GLU A 270 -5.35 5.25 -27.27
CA GLU A 270 -6.25 4.38 -28.04
C GLU A 270 -7.64 4.99 -28.24
N GLU A 271 -7.93 6.15 -27.64
CA GLU A 271 -9.21 6.85 -27.79
C GLU A 271 -9.03 8.06 -28.72
N PRO A 272 -9.95 8.29 -29.68
CA PRO A 272 -9.83 9.39 -30.62
C PRO A 272 -10.05 10.77 -29.98
N GLU A 273 -10.80 10.82 -28.89
CA GLU A 273 -11.12 12.04 -28.12
C GLU A 273 -10.78 11.84 -26.65
N GLU A 274 -10.62 12.94 -25.92
CA GLU A 274 -10.43 12.87 -24.47
C GLU A 274 -11.67 12.29 -23.78
N VAL A 275 -11.45 11.35 -22.86
CA VAL A 275 -12.53 10.70 -22.13
C VAL A 275 -12.80 11.45 -20.84
N ALA A 276 -14.02 11.98 -20.70
CA ALA A 276 -14.44 12.65 -19.47
C ALA A 276 -14.76 11.66 -18.34
N ALA A 277 -14.31 11.96 -17.12
CA ALA A 277 -14.63 11.22 -15.91
C ALA A 277 -14.82 12.17 -14.73
N GLY A 278 -15.80 11.91 -13.86
CA GLY A 278 -15.99 12.67 -12.63
C GLY A 278 -14.93 12.35 -11.57
N VAL A 279 -14.44 11.11 -11.55
CA VAL A 279 -13.35 10.66 -10.68
C VAL A 279 -12.43 9.73 -11.46
N VAL A 280 -11.12 9.96 -11.33
CA VAL A 280 -10.08 9.04 -11.80
C VAL A 280 -9.34 8.49 -10.58
N VAL A 281 -9.34 7.17 -10.41
CA VAL A 281 -8.58 6.49 -9.37
C VAL A 281 -7.35 5.82 -9.98
N TRP A 282 -6.17 6.18 -9.50
CA TRP A 282 -4.89 5.65 -9.95
C TRP A 282 -4.36 4.57 -8.99
N SER A 283 -4.42 3.32 -9.43
CA SER A 283 -4.05 2.14 -8.65
C SER A 283 -2.96 1.28 -9.32
N THR A 284 -2.17 1.85 -10.22
CA THR A 284 -1.08 1.16 -10.93
C THR A 284 0.29 1.77 -10.64
N GLY A 285 1.33 0.96 -10.83
CA GLY A 285 2.72 1.35 -10.76
C GLY A 285 3.25 1.48 -9.34
N LEU A 286 4.40 0.86 -9.09
CA LEU A 286 5.18 1.07 -7.88
C LEU A 286 6.50 1.74 -8.26
N MET A 287 6.92 2.72 -7.48
CA MET A 287 8.24 3.32 -7.57
C MET A 287 8.95 3.24 -6.22
N GLN A 288 10.28 3.27 -6.26
CA GLN A 288 11.08 3.24 -5.05
C GLN A 288 10.83 4.47 -4.17
N ASN A 289 10.92 4.25 -2.86
CA ASN A 289 10.84 5.34 -1.91
C ASN A 289 12.02 6.32 -2.13
N PRO A 290 11.80 7.65 -2.14
CA PRO A 290 12.87 8.62 -2.37
C PRO A 290 14.09 8.45 -1.46
N LEU A 291 13.88 8.06 -0.19
CA LEU A 291 14.99 7.75 0.73
C LEU A 291 15.82 6.58 0.21
N VAL A 292 15.17 5.51 -0.26
CA VAL A 292 15.84 4.32 -0.83
C VAL A 292 16.60 4.72 -2.09
N GLY A 293 15.97 5.49 -2.98
CA GLY A 293 16.60 5.98 -4.21
C GLY A 293 17.84 6.85 -3.96
N LYS A 294 17.86 7.60 -2.85
CA LYS A 294 19.03 8.38 -2.41
C LYS A 294 20.14 7.51 -1.81
N LEU A 295 19.80 6.45 -1.08
CA LEU A 295 20.75 5.63 -0.34
C LEU A 295 21.38 4.52 -1.18
N VAL A 296 20.62 3.90 -2.08
CA VAL A 296 21.13 2.82 -2.94
C VAL A 296 22.18 3.37 -3.90
N GLY A 297 23.34 2.70 -3.99
CA GLY A 297 24.50 3.15 -4.75
C GLY A 297 25.39 4.17 -4.03
N ARG A 298 24.99 4.66 -2.86
CA ARG A 298 25.82 5.57 -2.03
C ARG A 298 27.03 4.80 -1.48
N GLU A 299 28.19 5.44 -1.54
CA GLU A 299 29.42 4.97 -0.89
C GLU A 299 29.29 5.06 0.64
N VAL A 300 29.61 3.96 1.32
CA VAL A 300 29.78 3.94 2.77
C VAL A 300 31.27 3.79 3.06
N GLU A 301 31.83 4.78 3.74
CA GLU A 301 33.26 4.87 4.04
C GLU A 301 33.77 3.56 4.67
N GLY A 302 34.86 3.01 4.12
CA GLY A 302 35.47 1.76 4.57
C GLY A 302 34.71 0.48 4.22
N MET A 303 33.55 0.56 3.56
CA MET A 303 32.66 -0.59 3.33
C MET A 303 32.33 -0.85 1.86
N GLY A 304 32.11 0.19 1.06
CA GLY A 304 31.70 0.07 -0.34
C GLY A 304 30.34 0.72 -0.63
N LYS A 305 29.83 0.52 -1.85
CA LYS A 305 28.56 1.09 -2.32
C LYS A 305 27.38 0.23 -1.88
N ILE A 306 26.30 0.85 -1.42
CA ILE A 306 25.06 0.13 -1.12
C ILE A 306 24.54 -0.58 -2.37
N ALA A 307 24.39 -1.89 -2.28
CA ALA A 307 24.01 -2.75 -3.39
C ALA A 307 22.55 -2.50 -3.81
N LYS A 308 22.34 -2.40 -5.12
CA LYS A 308 21.02 -2.22 -5.73
C LYS A 308 20.48 -3.56 -6.19
N ASN A 309 19.27 -3.91 -5.78
CA ASN A 309 18.61 -5.07 -6.36
C ASN A 309 18.25 -4.77 -7.82
N CYS A 310 18.78 -5.57 -8.76
CA CYS A 310 18.65 -5.30 -10.19
C CYS A 310 17.21 -5.35 -10.72
N LYS A 311 16.33 -6.15 -10.09
CA LYS A 311 14.93 -6.33 -10.52
C LYS A 311 14.01 -5.25 -9.98
N THR A 312 14.17 -4.89 -8.71
CA THR A 312 13.24 -3.98 -8.02
C THR A 312 13.76 -2.55 -7.94
N GLY A 313 15.07 -2.35 -8.03
CA GLY A 313 15.75 -1.07 -7.82
C GLY A 313 15.85 -0.63 -6.36
N GLY A 314 15.34 -1.41 -5.40
CA GLY A 314 15.48 -1.18 -3.96
C GLY A 314 16.80 -1.72 -3.39
N PHE A 315 16.88 -1.83 -2.06
CA PHE A 315 18.03 -2.44 -1.39
C PHE A 315 18.17 -3.91 -1.79
N ALA A 316 19.38 -4.32 -2.21
CA ALA A 316 19.73 -5.73 -2.22
C ALA A 316 20.04 -6.19 -0.78
N VAL A 317 19.40 -7.29 -0.37
CA VAL A 317 19.64 -7.89 0.94
C VAL A 317 20.06 -9.34 0.81
N ASP A 318 20.75 -9.86 1.83
CA ASP A 318 21.07 -11.29 1.91
C ASP A 318 19.85 -12.11 2.39
N SER A 319 20.02 -13.42 2.50
CA SER A 319 18.99 -14.34 3.01
C SER A 319 18.60 -14.12 4.47
N HIS A 320 19.30 -13.22 5.17
CA HIS A 320 19.03 -12.80 6.55
C HIS A 320 18.48 -11.37 6.62
N LEU A 321 18.11 -10.79 5.47
CA LEU A 321 17.52 -9.45 5.31
C LEU A 321 18.46 -8.29 5.69
N ARG A 322 19.78 -8.54 5.71
CA ARG A 322 20.81 -7.53 5.94
C ARG A 322 21.12 -6.79 4.64
N VAL A 323 21.26 -5.47 4.70
CA VAL A 323 21.62 -4.66 3.53
C VAL A 323 23.00 -5.05 3.02
N GLN A 324 23.12 -5.26 1.71
CA GLN A 324 24.39 -5.59 1.08
C GLN A 324 25.12 -4.36 0.57
N VAL A 325 26.46 -4.44 0.53
CA VAL A 325 27.34 -3.45 -0.09
C VAL A 325 28.25 -4.14 -1.10
N GLU A 326 28.52 -3.48 -2.21
CA GLU A 326 29.47 -3.87 -3.24
C GLU A 326 30.80 -3.15 -2.99
N ALA A 327 31.87 -3.91 -2.81
CA ALA A 327 33.21 -3.41 -2.56
C ALA A 327 34.21 -4.08 -3.52
N GLN A 328 35.43 -3.55 -3.56
CA GLN A 328 36.57 -4.23 -4.18
C GLN A 328 37.47 -4.80 -3.08
N ASP A 329 37.96 -6.02 -3.28
CA ASP A 329 39.03 -6.56 -2.44
C ASP A 329 40.38 -5.92 -2.79
N SER A 330 41.44 -6.28 -2.05
CA SER A 330 42.80 -5.79 -2.29
C SER A 330 43.37 -6.13 -3.67
N ASN A 331 42.75 -7.08 -4.38
CA ASN A 331 43.14 -7.53 -5.71
C ASN A 331 42.24 -6.91 -6.81
N GLY A 332 41.37 -5.95 -6.46
CA GLY A 332 40.44 -5.30 -7.39
C GLY A 332 39.23 -6.15 -7.77
N LYS A 333 39.02 -7.32 -7.16
CA LYS A 333 37.86 -8.18 -7.43
C LYS A 333 36.64 -7.65 -6.70
N GLN A 334 35.51 -7.59 -7.39
CA GLN A 334 34.24 -7.17 -6.79
C GLN A 334 33.73 -8.24 -5.82
N ILE A 335 33.45 -7.82 -4.58
CA ILE A 335 32.93 -8.66 -3.51
C ILE A 335 31.67 -8.02 -2.89
N THR A 336 30.76 -8.86 -2.42
CA THR A 336 29.55 -8.41 -1.71
C THR A 336 29.72 -8.65 -0.21
N LYS A 337 29.55 -7.60 0.59
CA LYS A 337 29.54 -7.67 2.06
C LYS A 337 28.15 -7.28 2.58
N THR A 338 27.90 -7.48 3.87
CA THR A 338 26.70 -6.97 4.54
C THR A 338 27.03 -5.76 5.40
N LEU A 339 26.18 -4.75 5.36
CA LEU A 339 26.27 -3.58 6.23
C LEU A 339 25.89 -3.99 7.67
N PRO A 340 26.78 -3.80 8.66
CA PRO A 340 26.53 -4.19 10.05
C PRO A 340 25.31 -3.47 10.61
N ASP A 341 24.46 -4.21 11.32
CA ASP A 341 23.29 -3.70 12.04
C ASP A 341 22.23 -2.98 11.19
N VAL A 342 22.31 -3.06 9.85
CA VAL A 342 21.33 -2.45 8.94
C VAL A 342 20.58 -3.53 8.17
N TYR A 343 19.27 -3.48 8.27
CA TYR A 343 18.34 -4.42 7.63
C TYR A 343 17.34 -3.65 6.76
N ALA A 344 16.80 -4.30 5.73
CA ALA A 344 15.73 -3.73 4.92
C ALA A 344 14.69 -4.79 4.57
N ILE A 345 13.41 -4.45 4.70
CA ILE A 345 12.27 -5.39 4.57
C ILE A 345 11.05 -4.72 3.92
N GLY A 346 10.16 -5.53 3.36
CA GLY A 346 9.00 -5.07 2.59
C GLY A 346 9.39 -4.55 1.20
N ASP A 347 8.53 -3.73 0.61
CA ASP A 347 8.63 -3.33 -0.81
C ASP A 347 9.87 -2.49 -1.17
N CYS A 348 10.66 -2.03 -0.19
CA CYS A 348 11.91 -1.30 -0.41
C CYS A 348 13.15 -2.19 -0.56
N ALA A 349 13.01 -3.51 -0.43
CA ALA A 349 14.12 -4.45 -0.47
C ALA A 349 13.75 -5.79 -1.12
N ASN A 350 14.73 -6.48 -1.69
CA ASN A 350 14.56 -7.85 -2.16
C ASN A 350 15.84 -8.66 -1.96
N ILE A 351 15.69 -9.96 -1.70
CA ILE A 351 16.83 -10.86 -1.54
C ILE A 351 17.52 -11.01 -2.89
N GLN A 352 18.84 -10.85 -2.92
CA GLN A 352 19.61 -10.96 -4.16
C GLN A 352 19.44 -12.37 -4.78
N GLY A 353 19.12 -12.41 -6.07
CA GLY A 353 18.85 -13.67 -6.78
C GLY A 353 17.41 -14.16 -6.68
N GLU A 354 16.65 -13.73 -5.67
CA GLU A 354 15.23 -14.01 -5.55
C GLU A 354 14.38 -12.91 -6.20
N SER A 355 13.08 -13.19 -6.36
CA SER A 355 12.12 -12.22 -6.88
C SER A 355 10.83 -12.32 -6.09
N LEU A 356 10.89 -11.95 -4.82
CA LEU A 356 9.70 -11.92 -3.98
C LEU A 356 8.74 -10.80 -4.43
N PRO A 357 7.43 -11.05 -4.49
CA PRO A 357 6.46 -10.05 -4.91
C PRO A 357 6.26 -8.98 -3.83
N ALA A 358 6.08 -7.72 -4.24
CA ALA A 358 5.78 -6.58 -3.37
C ALA A 358 4.37 -6.71 -2.75
N THR A 359 4.27 -7.47 -1.66
CA THR A 359 3.00 -7.85 -1.03
C THR A 359 3.06 -7.72 0.48
N ALA A 360 1.90 -7.43 1.07
CA ALA A 360 1.69 -7.46 2.52
C ALA A 360 2.12 -8.79 3.15
N GLN A 361 1.97 -9.90 2.41
CA GLN A 361 2.33 -11.23 2.88
C GLN A 361 3.85 -11.38 3.07
N VAL A 362 4.64 -10.99 2.07
CA VAL A 362 6.11 -11.01 2.14
C VAL A 362 6.59 -10.10 3.27
N ALA A 363 6.09 -8.85 3.30
CA ALA A 363 6.42 -7.87 4.32
C ALA A 363 6.17 -8.36 5.75
N SER A 364 5.00 -8.98 5.99
CA SER A 364 4.64 -9.50 7.33
C SER A 364 5.50 -10.70 7.75
N GLN A 365 5.84 -11.59 6.81
CA GLN A 365 6.69 -12.74 7.10
C GLN A 365 8.12 -12.31 7.39
N GLN A 366 8.66 -11.37 6.62
CA GLN A 366 9.98 -10.78 6.87
C GLN A 366 10.05 -10.10 8.24
N ALA A 367 9.02 -9.32 8.60
CA ALA A 367 8.90 -8.69 9.90
C ALA A 367 8.85 -9.70 11.06
N THR A 368 8.09 -10.79 10.90
CA THR A 368 8.00 -11.85 11.91
C THR A 368 9.33 -12.58 12.07
N TYR A 369 10.00 -12.88 10.95
CA TYR A 369 11.32 -13.51 10.94
C TYR A 369 12.35 -12.66 11.68
N LEU A 370 12.45 -11.38 11.33
CA LEU A 370 13.43 -10.47 11.91
C LEU A 370 13.12 -10.14 13.37
N GLY A 371 11.84 -9.99 13.73
CA GLY A 371 11.43 -9.77 15.12
C GLY A 371 11.78 -10.95 16.04
N LYS A 372 11.59 -12.19 15.58
CA LYS A 372 12.05 -13.38 16.31
C LYS A 372 13.56 -13.39 16.50
N ARG A 373 14.31 -12.98 15.47
CA ARG A 373 15.78 -12.88 15.53
C ARG A 373 16.24 -11.86 16.56
N PHE A 374 15.63 -10.68 16.60
CA PHE A 374 15.98 -9.66 17.59
C PHE A 374 15.60 -10.07 19.02
N ASN A 375 14.50 -10.81 19.20
CA ASN A 375 14.10 -11.30 20.52
C ASN A 375 14.99 -12.44 21.05
N ALA A 376 15.67 -13.18 20.18
CA ALA A 376 16.59 -14.26 20.56
C ALA A 376 17.93 -13.74 21.12
N GLY A 377 18.17 -12.43 21.07
CA GLY A 377 19.43 -11.81 21.48
C GLY A 377 20.48 -11.89 20.39
N THR A 378 21.09 -10.75 20.05
CA THR A 378 22.18 -10.62 19.07
C THR A 378 23.56 -10.86 19.68
N SER A 379 23.69 -11.85 20.57
CA SER A 379 25.00 -12.43 20.79
C SER A 379 25.41 -13.10 19.49
N SER A 380 26.51 -12.64 18.90
CA SER A 380 27.21 -13.15 17.72
C SER A 380 27.61 -14.65 17.79
N GLN A 381 27.05 -15.40 18.75
CA GLN A 381 27.27 -16.82 18.99
C GLN A 381 25.96 -17.64 19.18
N GLY A 382 24.78 -17.04 18.99
CA GLY A 382 23.54 -17.83 18.90
C GLY A 382 23.57 -18.78 17.69
N PRO A 383 22.96 -19.98 17.75
CA PRO A 383 22.99 -20.93 16.65
C PRO A 383 22.48 -20.25 15.36
N PRO A 384 23.04 -20.58 14.18
CA PRO A 384 22.63 -19.97 12.92
C PRO A 384 21.11 -20.13 12.74
N THR A 385 20.36 -19.06 12.98
CA THR A 385 18.94 -19.07 12.65
C THR A 385 18.82 -19.21 11.15
N ALA A 386 18.00 -20.16 10.71
CA ALA A 386 17.81 -20.48 9.30
C ALA A 386 17.56 -19.21 8.44
N PRO A 387 17.97 -19.21 7.17
CA PRO A 387 17.66 -18.13 6.24
C PRO A 387 16.15 -17.89 6.13
N PHE A 388 15.78 -16.67 5.75
CA PHE A 388 14.39 -16.33 5.46
C PHE A 388 13.89 -17.12 4.25
N HIS A 389 12.76 -17.81 4.42
CA HIS A 389 12.05 -18.48 3.34
C HIS A 389 10.61 -18.00 3.28
N PHE A 390 10.22 -17.42 2.15
CA PHE A 390 8.87 -16.97 1.92
C PHE A 390 7.91 -18.16 1.73
N ARG A 391 6.83 -18.18 2.51
CA ARG A 391 5.74 -19.15 2.37
C ARG A 391 4.57 -18.50 1.64
N ASN A 392 4.42 -18.78 0.35
CA ASN A 392 3.29 -18.30 -0.44
C ASN A 392 1.98 -18.97 0.03
N TRP A 393 0.98 -18.16 0.41
CA TRP A 393 -0.34 -18.68 0.84
C TRP A 393 -1.40 -18.51 -0.25
N GLY A 394 -1.00 -18.04 -1.42
CA GLY A 394 -1.89 -17.71 -2.51
C GLY A 394 -2.25 -16.24 -2.56
N THR A 395 -2.90 -15.87 -3.65
CA THR A 395 -3.39 -14.52 -3.93
C THR A 395 -4.91 -14.54 -3.97
N MET A 396 -5.55 -13.46 -3.52
CA MET A 396 -7.00 -13.30 -3.57
C MET A 396 -7.38 -11.94 -4.14
N ALA A 397 -8.57 -11.86 -4.74
CA ALA A 397 -9.19 -10.61 -5.16
C ALA A 397 -10.72 -10.71 -5.05
N TYR A 398 -11.34 -9.71 -4.44
CA TYR A 398 -12.79 -9.52 -4.46
C TYR A 398 -13.26 -9.05 -5.85
N LEU A 399 -14.43 -9.55 -6.29
CA LEU A 399 -14.99 -9.33 -7.63
C LEU A 399 -16.41 -8.75 -7.60
N GLY A 400 -16.89 -8.29 -6.45
CA GLY A 400 -18.25 -7.72 -6.36
C GLY A 400 -19.31 -8.78 -6.17
N GLY A 401 -20.50 -8.35 -5.75
CA GLY A 401 -21.68 -9.23 -5.63
C GLY A 401 -21.40 -10.53 -4.86
N TRP A 402 -20.65 -10.45 -3.74
CA TRP A 402 -20.36 -11.59 -2.86
C TRP A 402 -19.50 -12.69 -3.54
N ARG A 403 -18.65 -12.32 -4.50
CA ARG A 403 -17.75 -13.23 -5.22
C ARG A 403 -16.30 -12.79 -5.08
N ALA A 404 -15.39 -13.76 -5.07
CA ALA A 404 -13.96 -13.52 -5.12
C ALA A 404 -13.28 -14.62 -5.94
N ILE A 405 -11.97 -14.48 -6.10
CA ILE A 405 -11.08 -15.52 -6.60
C ILE A 405 -9.90 -15.70 -5.64
N HIS A 406 -9.40 -16.92 -5.57
CA HIS A 406 -8.20 -17.29 -4.83
C HIS A 406 -7.39 -18.27 -5.67
N GLN A 407 -6.07 -18.10 -5.70
CA GLN A 407 -5.16 -19.03 -6.35
C GLN A 407 -3.93 -19.29 -5.48
N LYS A 408 -3.58 -20.57 -5.31
CA LYS A 408 -2.35 -21.01 -4.65
C LYS A 408 -1.71 -22.13 -5.48
N GLY A 409 -0.66 -21.79 -6.25
CA GLY A 409 -0.08 -22.74 -7.19
C GLY A 409 -1.09 -23.10 -8.27
N THR A 410 -1.41 -24.38 -8.38
CA THR A 410 -2.45 -24.93 -9.27
C THR A 410 -3.85 -24.97 -8.64
N ASP A 411 -3.95 -24.73 -7.33
CA ASP A 411 -5.23 -24.77 -6.63
C ASP A 411 -5.99 -23.46 -6.84
N GLU A 412 -7.19 -23.55 -7.41
CA GLU A 412 -8.05 -22.42 -7.72
C GLU A 412 -9.38 -22.52 -6.98
N LEU A 413 -9.85 -21.40 -6.44
CA LEU A 413 -11.17 -21.28 -5.83
C LEU A 413 -11.83 -19.99 -6.35
N LYS A 414 -13.11 -20.06 -6.70
CA LYS A 414 -13.87 -18.93 -7.26
C LYS A 414 -15.28 -18.81 -6.70
N GLY A 415 -15.88 -17.64 -6.87
CA GLY A 415 -17.26 -17.36 -6.49
C GLY A 415 -17.46 -17.17 -4.98
N ARG A 416 -18.59 -17.63 -4.45
CA ARG A 416 -18.97 -17.42 -3.03
C ARG A 416 -18.05 -18.14 -2.05
N ALA A 417 -17.56 -19.33 -2.40
CA ALA A 417 -16.62 -20.06 -1.54
C ALA A 417 -15.29 -19.30 -1.39
N ALA A 418 -14.76 -18.76 -2.50
CA ALA A 418 -13.58 -17.89 -2.47
C ALA A 418 -13.84 -16.60 -1.67
N TRP A 419 -15.07 -16.06 -1.76
CA TRP A 419 -15.44 -14.87 -1.00
C TRP A 419 -15.49 -15.12 0.52
N ILE A 420 -15.99 -16.27 0.98
CA ILE A 420 -15.93 -16.68 2.39
C ILE A 420 -14.48 -16.80 2.85
N LEU A 421 -13.63 -17.43 2.02
CA LEU A 421 -12.20 -17.54 2.28
C LEU A 421 -11.54 -16.16 2.39
N TRP A 422 -11.83 -15.26 1.45
CA TRP A 422 -11.33 -13.88 1.42
C TRP A 422 -11.70 -13.12 2.72
N ARG A 423 -12.97 -13.18 3.14
CA ARG A 423 -13.43 -12.54 4.39
C ARG A 423 -12.73 -13.12 5.61
N THR A 424 -12.66 -14.45 5.69
CA THR A 424 -12.04 -15.15 6.83
C THR A 424 -10.55 -14.88 6.91
N ALA A 425 -9.85 -14.85 5.78
CA ALA A 425 -8.43 -14.55 5.71
C ALA A 425 -8.13 -13.14 6.21
N TYR A 426 -8.83 -12.11 5.72
CA TYR A 426 -8.58 -10.74 6.18
C TYR A 426 -9.03 -10.48 7.61
N LEU A 427 -10.09 -11.13 8.07
CA LEU A 427 -10.48 -11.11 9.47
C LEU A 427 -9.37 -11.68 10.36
N THR A 428 -8.87 -12.87 10.06
CA THR A 428 -7.84 -13.55 10.87
C THR A 428 -6.50 -12.82 10.86
N LYS A 429 -6.14 -12.19 9.72
CA LYS A 429 -4.90 -11.42 9.55
C LYS A 429 -4.95 -10.01 10.13
N SER A 430 -6.12 -9.51 10.53
CA SER A 430 -6.25 -8.21 11.17
C SER A 430 -5.31 -8.05 12.37
N MET A 431 -4.66 -6.89 12.48
CA MET A 431 -3.55 -6.64 13.40
C MET A 431 -3.99 -6.45 14.86
N SER A 432 -5.28 -6.25 15.15
CA SER A 432 -5.78 -6.07 16.52
C SER A 432 -7.05 -6.88 16.79
N LEU A 433 -7.25 -7.24 18.06
CA LEU A 433 -8.50 -7.86 18.50
C LEU A 433 -9.69 -6.92 18.28
N LYS A 434 -9.50 -5.60 18.47
CA LYS A 434 -10.51 -4.57 18.19
C LYS A 434 -11.03 -4.70 16.75
N ASN A 435 -10.15 -4.68 15.75
CA ASN A 435 -10.58 -4.79 14.36
C ASN A 435 -11.15 -6.18 14.03
N LYS A 436 -10.69 -7.25 14.69
CA LYS A 436 -11.30 -8.59 14.57
C LYS A 436 -12.76 -8.64 15.05
N LEU A 437 -13.16 -7.77 15.98
CA LEU A 437 -14.55 -7.65 16.43
C LEU A 437 -15.33 -6.63 15.58
N MET A 438 -14.70 -5.49 15.25
CA MET A 438 -15.36 -4.41 14.50
C MET A 438 -15.62 -4.75 13.04
N ILE A 439 -14.74 -5.50 12.37
CA ILE A 439 -14.91 -5.83 10.94
C ILE A 439 -16.21 -6.63 10.71
N PRO A 440 -16.48 -7.76 11.43
CA PRO A 440 -17.75 -8.47 11.29
C PRO A 440 -18.96 -7.64 11.69
N PHE A 441 -18.83 -6.79 12.72
CA PHE A 441 -19.90 -5.88 13.13
C PHE A 441 -20.24 -4.88 12.01
N TYR A 442 -19.25 -4.24 11.40
CA TYR A 442 -19.48 -3.34 10.27
C TYR A 442 -20.06 -4.07 9.07
N TRP A 443 -19.58 -5.27 8.74
CA TRP A 443 -20.20 -6.07 7.69
C TRP A 443 -21.67 -6.39 7.97
N LEU A 444 -22.03 -6.66 9.22
CA LEU A 444 -23.41 -6.91 9.63
C LEU A 444 -24.25 -5.63 9.50
N VAL A 445 -23.75 -4.50 10.01
CA VAL A 445 -24.41 -3.20 9.90
C VAL A 445 -24.64 -2.83 8.44
N THR A 446 -23.62 -2.92 7.59
CA THR A 446 -23.72 -2.64 6.16
C THR A 446 -24.69 -3.60 5.45
N TRP A 447 -24.74 -4.86 5.86
CA TRP A 447 -25.67 -5.83 5.29
C TRP A 447 -27.14 -5.53 5.66
N ILE A 448 -27.39 -5.05 6.88
CA ILE A 448 -28.76 -4.74 7.37
C ILE A 448 -29.23 -3.36 6.88
N PHE A 449 -28.38 -2.34 6.99
CA PHE A 449 -28.75 -0.93 6.83
C PHE A 449 -28.22 -0.30 5.54
N GLY A 450 -27.40 -1.01 4.76
CA GLY A 450 -26.68 -0.44 3.63
C GLY A 450 -25.43 0.35 4.08
N ARG A 451 -24.74 0.93 3.10
CA ARG A 451 -23.54 1.75 3.34
C ARG A 451 -23.94 3.16 3.77
N ASP A 452 -23.17 3.77 4.67
CA ASP A 452 -23.37 5.19 5.01
C ASP A 452 -23.01 6.06 3.79
N ILE A 453 -23.85 7.02 3.44
CA ILE A 453 -23.66 7.92 2.30
C ILE A 453 -23.44 9.38 2.73
N SER A 454 -23.25 9.62 4.02
CA SER A 454 -22.97 10.93 4.57
C SER A 454 -21.64 11.48 4.07
N ARG A 455 -21.60 12.79 3.77
CA ARG A 455 -20.39 13.51 3.34
C ARG A 455 -19.87 14.36 4.51
N PHE A 456 -18.78 13.94 5.16
CA PHE A 456 -18.13 14.71 6.22
C PHE A 456 -16.61 14.67 6.14
#